data_AF-A0A955R0N0-F1
#
_entry.id   AF-A0A955R0N0-F1
#
_cell.length_a   1.000
_cell.length_b   1.000
_cell.length_c   1.000
_cell.angle_alpha   90.00
_cell.angle_beta   90.00
_cell.angle_gamma   90.00
#
_symmetry.space_group_name_H-M   'P 1'
#
loop_
_entity.id
_entity.type
_entity.pdbx_description
1 polymer ?
#
loop_
_entity_poly.entity_id
_entity_poly.type
_entity_poly.pdbx_seq_one_letter_code
_entity_poly.pdbx_strand_id
1 'polypeptide(L)'
;MTDRAHVIRYWQKFFADLLLGTFLYLFLFSAGGVCLGLMATGLLNSGYIIPSGWSVWLDWLVFLVALGWQGLFGWAHGLIACTLWVAGKKLKEALLGLHDLLDILANGVVASYPNLDKQTPKKELEEKFEKLGHKFLEDLKLKGGPISFAKRMIFLVILKVLKFFFINDFLEEIRKKNKDDLSRADIESAVRRVGVDILLSPLTDYLFILHGVNGVALLGTLGLPFFLFWIF
;
A
#
# COMPACT_ATOMS: atom_id res chain seq x y z
N MET A 1 9.10 16.10 -20.92
CA MET A 1 10.04 15.02 -20.57
C MET A 1 10.34 15.08 -19.08
N THR A 2 10.07 13.98 -18.39
CA THR A 2 10.34 13.82 -16.96
C THR A 2 11.83 13.58 -16.72
N ASP A 3 12.44 14.29 -15.76
CA ASP A 3 13.87 14.11 -15.43
C ASP A 3 14.10 12.77 -14.72
N ARG A 4 14.92 11.90 -15.34
CA ARG A 4 15.27 10.58 -14.80
C ARG A 4 15.86 10.66 -13.39
N ALA A 5 16.68 11.66 -13.09
CA ALA A 5 17.28 11.81 -11.77
C ALA A 5 16.25 12.20 -10.70
N HIS A 6 15.21 12.94 -11.09
CA HIS A 6 14.08 13.24 -10.21
C HIS A 6 13.30 11.96 -9.86
N VAL A 7 12.94 11.15 -10.86
CA VAL A 7 12.16 9.92 -10.65
C VAL A 7 12.92 8.89 -9.84
N ILE A 8 14.23 8.72 -10.08
CA ILE A 8 15.09 7.87 -9.24
C ILE A 8 15.06 8.32 -7.78
N ARG A 9 15.22 9.62 -7.51
CA ARG A 9 15.17 10.17 -6.14
C ARG A 9 13.81 9.98 -5.48
N TYR A 10 12.72 10.14 -6.24
CA TYR A 10 11.37 9.88 -5.77
C TYR A 10 11.22 8.44 -5.26
N TRP A 11 11.58 7.46 -6.10
CA TRP A 11 11.47 6.04 -5.75
C TRP A 11 12.43 5.63 -4.63
N GLN A 12 13.64 6.20 -4.57
CA GLN A 12 14.56 6.01 -3.43
C GLN A 12 13.94 6.48 -2.11
N LYS A 13 13.33 7.67 -2.11
CA LYS A 13 12.63 8.22 -0.93
C LYS A 13 11.42 7.36 -0.57
N PHE A 14 10.62 6.97 -1.55
CA PHE A 14 9.47 6.08 -1.37
C PHE A 14 9.87 4.78 -0.66
N PHE A 15 10.90 4.08 -1.16
CA PHE A 15 11.37 2.83 -0.56
C PHE A 15 12.08 3.01 0.78
N ALA A 16 12.69 4.16 1.05
CA ALA A 16 13.25 4.46 2.36
C ALA A 16 12.13 4.63 3.41
N ASP A 17 11.11 5.43 3.07
CA ASP A 17 9.98 5.73 3.96
C ASP A 17 9.02 4.54 4.14
N LEU A 18 8.85 3.70 3.10
CA LEU A 18 8.00 2.50 3.14
C LEU A 18 8.37 1.52 4.26
N LEU A 19 9.61 1.52 4.74
CA LEU A 19 10.04 0.58 5.79
C LEU A 19 10.27 1.26 7.13
N LEU A 20 11.05 2.35 7.14
CA LEU A 20 11.33 3.07 8.38
C LEU A 20 10.06 3.72 8.92
N GLY A 21 9.28 4.36 8.04
CA GLY A 21 8.00 4.95 8.40
C GLY A 21 7.00 3.90 8.88
N THR A 22 6.88 2.78 8.17
CA THR A 22 5.97 1.68 8.55
C THR A 22 6.28 1.12 9.93
N PHE A 23 7.56 0.91 10.26
CA PHE A 23 7.94 0.43 11.59
C PHE A 23 7.54 1.41 12.71
N LEU A 24 7.77 2.72 12.50
CA LEU A 24 7.36 3.74 13.46
C LEU A 24 5.84 3.80 13.63
N TYR A 25 5.08 3.75 12.53
CA TYR A 25 3.62 3.75 12.60
C TYR A 25 3.08 2.49 13.27
N LEU A 26 3.68 1.31 13.03
CA LEU A 26 3.29 0.07 13.69
C LEU A 26 3.43 0.21 15.21
N PHE A 27 4.56 0.73 15.68
CA PHE A 27 4.77 0.96 17.11
C PHE A 27 3.73 1.94 17.70
N LEU A 28 3.52 3.09 17.04
CA LEU A 28 2.59 4.12 17.53
C LEU A 28 1.13 3.63 17.60
N PHE A 29 0.66 2.96 16.55
CA PHE A 29 -0.70 2.46 16.50
C PHE A 29 -0.92 1.28 17.44
N SER A 30 0.06 0.38 17.57
CA SER A 30 0.01 -0.69 18.57
C SER A 30 -0.02 -0.14 19.99
N ALA A 31 0.83 0.84 20.31
CA ALA A 31 0.84 1.49 21.62
C ALA A 31 -0.50 2.20 21.89
N GLY A 32 -1.01 2.96 20.91
CA GLY A 32 -2.31 3.61 21.02
C GLY A 32 -3.46 2.62 21.23
N GLY A 33 -3.44 1.49 20.50
CA GLY A 33 -4.40 0.40 20.66
C GLY A 33 -4.35 -0.22 22.06
N VAL A 34 -3.16 -0.48 22.60
CA VAL A 34 -2.99 -0.96 23.99
C VAL A 34 -3.52 0.07 24.99
N CYS A 35 -3.20 1.36 24.82
CA CYS A 35 -3.71 2.41 25.70
C CYS A 35 -5.24 2.47 25.71
N LEU A 36 -5.89 2.31 24.54
CA LEU A 36 -7.34 2.21 24.45
C LEU A 36 -7.88 0.97 25.17
N GLY A 37 -7.21 -0.17 25.01
CA GLY A 37 -7.54 -1.41 25.73
C GLY A 37 -7.46 -1.23 27.25
N LEU A 38 -6.36 -0.66 27.75
CA LEU A 38 -6.17 -0.37 29.17
C LEU A 38 -7.22 0.61 29.71
N MET A 39 -7.57 1.63 28.91
CA MET A 39 -8.63 2.56 29.26
C MET A 39 -9.99 1.86 29.37
N ALA A 40 -10.31 0.97 28.43
CA ALA A 40 -11.53 0.16 28.49
C ALA A 40 -11.56 -0.75 29.73
N THR A 41 -10.42 -1.34 30.11
CA THR A 41 -10.32 -2.13 31.35
C THR A 41 -10.50 -1.25 32.59
N GLY A 42 -9.90 -0.05 32.60
CA GLY A 42 -10.08 0.91 33.69
C GLY A 42 -11.54 1.27 33.89
N LEU A 43 -12.26 1.57 32.80
CA LEU A 43 -13.69 1.87 32.81
C LEU A 43 -14.53 0.68 33.31
N LEU A 44 -14.22 -0.55 32.87
CA LEU A 44 -14.89 -1.76 33.35
C LEU A 44 -14.66 -1.96 34.85
N ASN A 45 -13.42 -1.76 35.30
CA ASN A 45 -13.06 -1.96 36.69
C ASN A 45 -13.78 -0.97 37.62
N SER A 46 -13.75 0.31 37.29
CA SER A 46 -14.41 1.35 38.09
C SER A 46 -15.93 1.33 37.97
N GLY A 47 -16.46 0.96 36.80
CA GLY A 47 -17.88 1.03 36.50
C GLY A 47 -18.66 -0.23 36.84
N TYR A 48 -18.00 -1.40 36.88
CA TYR A 48 -18.67 -2.69 37.07
C TYR A 48 -18.01 -3.57 38.12
N ILE A 49 -16.71 -3.89 37.98
CA ILE A 49 -16.05 -4.89 38.83
C ILE A 49 -16.06 -4.45 40.30
N ILE A 50 -15.52 -3.27 40.61
CA ILE A 50 -15.49 -2.78 42.00
C ILE A 50 -16.91 -2.59 42.58
N PRO A 51 -17.86 -1.98 41.84
CA PRO A 51 -19.24 -1.84 42.32
C PRO A 51 -20.03 -3.15 42.48
N SER A 52 -19.58 -4.26 41.87
CA SER A 52 -20.32 -5.53 41.88
C SER A 52 -20.48 -6.15 43.28
N GLY A 53 -19.58 -5.79 44.21
CA GLY A 53 -19.55 -6.36 45.56
C GLY A 53 -19.12 -7.84 45.59
N TRP A 54 -18.48 -8.33 44.53
CA TRP A 54 -17.94 -9.69 44.48
C TRP A 54 -16.82 -9.90 45.51
N SER A 55 -16.45 -11.18 45.71
CA SER A 55 -15.27 -11.50 46.51
C SER A 55 -14.00 -10.95 45.86
N VAL A 56 -13.03 -10.54 46.69
CA VAL A 56 -11.76 -9.97 46.23
C VAL A 56 -11.03 -10.84 45.20
N TRP A 57 -11.04 -12.16 45.36
CA TRP A 57 -10.48 -13.06 44.35
C TRP A 57 -11.21 -12.88 43.01
N LEU A 58 -12.54 -13.00 43.00
CA LEU A 58 -13.31 -12.93 41.78
C LEU A 58 -13.10 -11.60 41.03
N ASP A 59 -13.01 -10.48 41.77
CA ASP A 59 -12.65 -9.17 41.20
C ASP A 59 -11.31 -9.21 40.46
N TRP A 60 -10.27 -9.74 41.10
CA TRP A 60 -8.94 -9.85 40.50
C TRP A 60 -8.94 -10.76 39.28
N LEU A 61 -9.66 -11.88 39.34
CA LEU A 61 -9.75 -12.82 38.22
C LEU A 61 -10.40 -12.15 37.00
N VAL A 62 -11.55 -11.50 37.21
CA VAL A 62 -12.28 -10.84 36.13
C VAL A 62 -11.50 -9.64 35.59
N PHE A 63 -10.88 -8.85 36.46
CA PHE A 63 -10.01 -7.76 36.05
C PHE A 63 -8.85 -8.23 35.17
N LEU A 64 -8.13 -9.28 35.58
CA LEU A 64 -7.00 -9.80 34.81
C LEU A 64 -7.42 -10.39 33.47
N VAL A 65 -8.56 -11.09 33.41
CA VAL A 65 -9.12 -11.61 32.17
C VAL A 65 -9.51 -10.46 31.23
N ALA A 66 -10.20 -9.44 31.74
CA ALA A 66 -10.58 -8.27 30.96
C ALA A 66 -9.36 -7.47 30.47
N LEU A 67 -8.34 -7.30 31.32
CA LEU A 67 -7.08 -6.65 31.00
C LEU A 67 -6.35 -7.37 29.86
N GLY A 68 -6.23 -8.70 29.96
CA GLY A 68 -5.64 -9.52 28.91
C GLY A 68 -6.42 -9.42 27.60
N TRP A 69 -7.75 -9.55 27.66
CA TRP A 69 -8.61 -9.45 26.50
C TRP A 69 -8.51 -8.08 25.80
N GLN A 70 -8.82 -7.01 26.53
CA GLN A 70 -8.87 -5.66 25.97
C GLN A 70 -7.48 -5.15 25.58
N GLY A 71 -6.43 -5.53 26.31
CA GLY A 71 -5.04 -5.21 25.95
C GLY A 71 -4.61 -5.89 24.64
N LEU A 72 -4.84 -7.20 24.50
CA LEU A 72 -4.48 -7.96 23.30
C LEU A 72 -5.29 -7.53 22.08
N PHE A 73 -6.61 -7.36 22.22
CA PHE A 73 -7.46 -6.88 21.12
C PHE A 73 -7.18 -5.42 20.77
N GLY A 74 -6.92 -4.57 21.77
CA GLY A 74 -6.46 -3.20 21.54
C GLY A 74 -5.19 -3.16 20.69
N TRP A 75 -4.17 -3.95 21.06
CA TRP A 75 -2.95 -4.12 20.27
C TRP A 75 -3.21 -4.60 18.83
N ALA A 76 -4.04 -5.64 18.68
CA ALA A 76 -4.37 -6.22 17.38
C ALA A 76 -5.11 -5.22 16.46
N HIS A 77 -6.12 -4.52 16.98
CA HIS A 77 -6.82 -3.48 16.23
C HIS A 77 -5.90 -2.30 15.86
N GLY A 78 -4.93 -1.96 16.73
CA GLY A 78 -3.86 -1.02 16.43
C GLY A 78 -3.03 -1.45 15.22
N LEU A 79 -2.58 -2.71 15.19
CA LEU A 79 -1.84 -3.27 14.05
C LEU A 79 -2.64 -3.25 12.74
N ILE A 80 -3.92 -3.64 12.79
CA ILE A 80 -4.80 -3.63 11.62
C ILE A 80 -4.98 -2.19 11.12
N ALA A 81 -5.31 -1.26 12.01
CA ALA A 81 -5.46 0.16 11.65
C ALA A 81 -4.19 0.74 11.05
N CYS A 82 -3.01 0.40 11.59
CA CYS A 82 -1.73 0.81 11.03
C CYS A 82 -1.54 0.26 9.62
N THR A 83 -1.81 -1.02 9.42
CA THR A 83 -1.61 -1.69 8.13
C THR A 83 -2.48 -1.04 7.07
N LEU A 84 -3.76 -0.78 7.35
CA LEU A 84 -4.68 -0.10 6.46
C LEU A 84 -4.23 1.33 6.14
N TRP A 85 -3.82 2.09 7.16
CA TRP A 85 -3.35 3.46 7.00
C TRP A 85 -2.09 3.53 6.12
N VAL A 86 -1.08 2.72 6.44
CA VAL A 86 0.18 2.66 5.70
C VAL A 86 -0.07 2.18 4.28
N ALA A 87 -0.88 1.13 4.08
CA ALA A 87 -1.22 0.62 2.76
C ALA A 87 -1.87 1.71 1.91
N GLY A 88 -2.85 2.44 2.44
CA GLY A 88 -3.51 3.53 1.71
C GLY A 88 -2.57 4.67 1.34
N LYS A 89 -1.79 5.15 2.32
CA LYS A 89 -0.81 6.21 2.09
C LYS A 89 0.22 5.80 1.03
N LYS A 90 0.80 4.60 1.17
CA LYS A 90 1.87 4.11 0.30
C LYS A 90 1.37 3.73 -1.08
N LEU A 91 0.15 3.24 -1.19
CA LEU A 91 -0.43 2.98 -2.49
C LEU A 91 -0.71 4.27 -3.24
N LYS A 92 -1.25 5.30 -2.59
CA LYS A 92 -1.41 6.63 -3.19
C LYS A 92 -0.08 7.23 -3.66
N GLU A 93 0.96 7.16 -2.82
CA GLU A 93 2.31 7.60 -3.20
C GLU A 93 2.88 6.79 -4.37
N ALA A 94 2.72 5.47 -4.37
CA ALA A 94 3.16 4.64 -5.49
C ALA A 94 2.44 5.04 -6.78
N LEU A 95 1.11 5.17 -6.76
CA LEU A 95 0.30 5.53 -7.92
C LEU A 95 0.70 6.90 -8.50
N LEU A 96 0.99 7.89 -7.65
CA LEU A 96 1.51 9.19 -8.11
C LEU A 96 2.85 9.07 -8.85
N GLY A 97 3.75 8.18 -8.38
CA GLY A 97 5.04 7.93 -9.02
C GLY A 97 4.98 6.97 -10.21
N LEU A 98 3.89 6.22 -10.39
CA LEU A 98 3.75 5.26 -11.48
C LEU A 98 3.70 5.96 -12.84
N HIS A 99 3.06 7.13 -12.94
CA HIS A 99 2.98 7.90 -14.20
C HIS A 99 4.37 8.27 -14.71
N ASP A 100 5.18 8.90 -13.87
CA ASP A 100 6.54 9.33 -14.20
C ASP A 100 7.46 8.13 -14.51
N LEU A 101 7.27 7.01 -13.80
CA LEU A 101 8.01 5.78 -14.05
C LEU A 101 7.63 5.17 -15.40
N LEU A 102 6.33 5.13 -15.71
CA LEU A 102 5.83 4.65 -16.99
C LEU A 102 6.34 5.51 -18.13
N ASP A 103 6.31 6.83 -18.01
CA ASP A 103 6.78 7.79 -19.01
C ASP A 103 8.26 7.53 -19.35
N ILE A 104 9.13 7.39 -18.34
CA ILE A 104 10.57 7.11 -18.56
C ILE A 104 10.77 5.76 -19.25
N LEU A 105 10.09 4.71 -18.79
CA LEU A 105 10.26 3.36 -19.33
C LEU A 105 9.73 3.27 -20.76
N ALA A 106 8.52 3.79 -21.01
CA ALA A 106 7.89 3.80 -22.31
C ALA A 106 8.68 4.62 -23.32
N ASN A 107 9.09 5.85 -22.98
CA ASN A 107 9.95 6.65 -23.85
C ASN A 107 11.29 5.96 -24.14
N GLY A 108 11.85 5.27 -23.15
CA GLY A 108 13.06 4.47 -23.35
C GLY A 108 12.87 3.29 -24.31
N VAL A 109 11.72 2.62 -24.26
CA VAL A 109 11.35 1.57 -25.23
C VAL A 109 11.23 2.19 -26.61
N VAL A 110 10.39 3.22 -26.76
CA VAL A 110 10.11 3.89 -28.05
C VAL A 110 11.37 4.45 -28.69
N ALA A 111 12.23 5.12 -27.92
CA ALA A 111 13.48 5.67 -28.43
C ALA A 111 14.44 4.57 -28.95
N SER A 112 14.25 3.32 -28.54
CA SER A 112 15.03 2.18 -29.03
C SER A 112 14.55 1.64 -30.39
N TYR A 113 13.40 2.10 -30.90
CA TYR A 113 12.81 1.68 -32.17
C TYR A 113 12.58 2.90 -33.06
N PRO A 114 13.49 3.19 -34.03
CA PRO A 114 13.37 4.33 -34.93
C PRO A 114 12.10 4.31 -35.80
N ASN A 115 11.70 3.12 -36.25
CA ASN A 115 10.50 2.87 -37.06
C ASN A 115 9.64 1.82 -36.36
N LEU A 116 8.85 2.26 -35.38
CA LEU A 116 7.95 1.37 -34.63
C LEU A 116 6.72 1.09 -35.52
N ASP A 117 6.69 -0.08 -36.18
CA ASP A 117 5.57 -0.51 -37.03
C ASP A 117 4.59 -1.39 -36.23
N LYS A 118 3.33 -1.48 -36.66
CA LYS A 118 2.29 -2.40 -36.16
C LYS A 118 2.72 -3.88 -36.20
N GLN A 119 3.71 -4.23 -37.03
CA GLN A 119 4.28 -5.56 -37.13
C GLN A 119 5.31 -5.87 -36.03
N THR A 120 5.72 -4.88 -35.22
CA THR A 120 6.67 -5.08 -34.13
C THR A 120 6.13 -6.12 -33.15
N PRO A 121 6.84 -7.23 -32.88
CA PRO A 121 6.33 -8.27 -32.01
C PRO A 121 6.11 -7.74 -30.59
N LYS A 122 4.91 -7.95 -30.03
CA LYS A 122 4.57 -7.61 -28.63
C LYS A 122 5.65 -8.10 -27.64
N LYS A 123 6.20 -9.29 -27.90
CA LYS A 123 7.24 -9.91 -27.08
C LYS A 123 8.54 -9.09 -27.03
N GLU A 124 8.94 -8.47 -28.14
CA GLU A 124 10.15 -7.63 -28.17
C GLU A 124 9.98 -6.35 -27.35
N LEU A 125 8.81 -5.70 -27.45
CA LEU A 125 8.47 -4.53 -26.64
C LEU A 125 8.43 -4.87 -25.15
N GLU A 126 7.89 -6.04 -24.80
CA GLU A 126 7.90 -6.55 -23.43
C GLU A 126 9.31 -6.78 -22.89
N GLU A 127 10.15 -7.51 -23.63
CA GLU A 127 11.54 -7.81 -23.23
C GLU A 127 12.35 -6.52 -23.07
N LYS A 128 12.15 -5.54 -23.96
CA LYS A 128 12.82 -4.25 -23.88
C LYS A 128 12.35 -3.44 -22.66
N PHE A 129 11.04 -3.42 -22.40
CA PHE A 129 10.47 -2.76 -21.23
C PHE A 129 11.00 -3.36 -19.93
N GLU A 130 11.03 -4.70 -19.83
CA GLU A 130 11.59 -5.41 -18.67
C GLU A 130 13.06 -5.08 -18.46
N LYS A 131 13.87 -5.09 -19.53
CA LYS A 131 15.30 -4.75 -19.45
C LYS A 131 15.53 -3.33 -18.93
N LEU A 132 14.74 -2.36 -19.39
CA LEU A 132 14.80 -0.98 -18.91
C LEU A 132 14.33 -0.86 -17.46
N GLY A 133 13.29 -1.58 -17.08
CA GLY A 133 12.79 -1.66 -15.70
C GLY A 133 13.82 -2.25 -14.74
N HIS A 134 14.48 -3.35 -15.12
CA HIS A 134 15.55 -3.97 -14.34
C HIS A 134 16.76 -3.04 -14.19
N LYS A 135 17.16 -2.34 -15.26
CA LYS A 135 18.21 -1.32 -15.17
C LYS A 135 17.81 -0.18 -14.23
N PHE A 136 16.55 0.27 -14.27
CA PHE A 136 16.06 1.29 -13.35
C PHE A 136 16.14 0.81 -11.89
N LEU A 137 15.74 -0.43 -11.62
CA LEU A 137 15.86 -1.05 -10.30
C LEU A 137 17.30 -1.08 -9.79
N GLU A 138 18.27 -1.40 -10.66
CA GLU A 138 19.69 -1.37 -10.31
C GLU A 138 20.16 0.06 -9.97
N ASP A 139 19.73 1.04 -10.77
CA ASP A 139 20.06 2.46 -10.57
C ASP A 139 19.45 3.05 -9.29
N LEU A 140 18.36 2.47 -8.76
CA LEU A 140 17.84 2.85 -7.45
C LEU A 140 18.85 2.62 -6.33
N LYS A 141 19.85 1.74 -6.52
CA LYS A 141 20.89 1.42 -5.53
C LYS A 141 20.30 1.14 -4.14
N LEU A 142 19.23 0.35 -4.10
CA LEU A 142 18.53 0.00 -2.86
C LEU A 142 19.53 -0.72 -1.92
N LYS A 143 19.92 -0.05 -0.82
CA LYS A 143 20.93 -0.53 0.15
C LYS A 143 20.76 -2.01 0.52
N GLY A 144 21.86 -2.74 0.67
CA GLY A 144 21.90 -4.18 0.96
C GLY A 144 21.36 -4.57 2.35
N GLY A 145 20.77 -5.76 2.44
CA GLY A 145 20.20 -6.36 3.66
C GLY A 145 18.89 -7.15 3.37
N PRO A 146 18.28 -7.84 4.34
CA PRO A 146 17.00 -8.56 4.15
C PRO A 146 15.87 -7.66 3.63
N ILE A 147 15.95 -6.38 4.03
CA ILE A 147 15.10 -5.28 3.59
C ILE A 147 15.22 -5.00 2.07
N SER A 148 16.39 -5.22 1.47
CA SER A 148 16.60 -4.96 0.03
C SER A 148 15.79 -5.93 -0.83
N PHE A 149 15.63 -7.18 -0.36
CA PHE A 149 14.82 -8.20 -1.03
C PHE A 149 13.35 -7.77 -1.10
N ALA A 150 12.76 -7.32 0.00
CA ALA A 150 11.38 -6.85 0.03
C ALA A 150 11.15 -5.67 -0.92
N LYS A 151 12.04 -4.67 -0.91
CA LYS A 151 11.96 -3.52 -1.84
C LYS A 151 12.04 -3.96 -3.30
N ARG A 152 12.95 -4.90 -3.60
CA ARG A 152 13.11 -5.47 -4.93
C ARG A 152 11.83 -6.18 -5.38
N MET A 153 11.25 -7.03 -4.53
CA MET A 153 10.01 -7.74 -4.83
C MET A 153 8.85 -6.76 -5.12
N ILE A 154 8.68 -5.73 -4.29
CA ILE A 154 7.66 -4.69 -4.50
C ILE A 154 7.87 -3.97 -5.83
N PHE A 155 9.11 -3.60 -6.16
CA PHE A 155 9.42 -2.97 -7.44
C PHE A 155 9.14 -3.90 -8.63
N LEU A 156 9.44 -5.19 -8.53
CA LEU A 156 9.13 -6.16 -9.59
C LEU A 156 7.62 -6.30 -9.82
N VAL A 157 6.81 -6.24 -8.77
CA VAL A 157 5.34 -6.19 -8.91
C VAL A 157 4.91 -4.92 -9.63
N ILE A 158 5.45 -3.75 -9.25
CA ILE A 158 5.19 -2.48 -9.93
C ILE A 158 5.56 -2.56 -11.42
N LEU A 159 6.74 -3.09 -11.74
CA LEU A 159 7.16 -3.28 -13.14
C LEU A 159 6.21 -4.19 -13.91
N LYS A 160 5.74 -5.28 -13.30
CA LYS A 160 4.79 -6.20 -13.93
C LYS A 160 3.46 -5.52 -14.25
N VAL A 161 2.96 -4.70 -13.33
CA VAL A 161 1.74 -3.90 -13.51
C VAL A 161 1.94 -2.85 -14.61
N LEU A 162 3.04 -2.09 -14.55
CA LEU A 162 3.35 -1.09 -15.57
C LEU A 162 3.55 -1.71 -16.96
N LYS A 163 4.21 -2.87 -17.05
CA LYS A 163 4.36 -3.61 -18.30
C LYS A 163 3.00 -3.98 -18.87
N PHE A 164 2.09 -4.47 -18.03
CA PHE A 164 0.73 -4.84 -18.45
C PHE A 164 -0.01 -3.62 -19.03
N PHE A 165 -0.05 -2.50 -18.31
CA PHE A 165 -0.68 -1.27 -18.78
C PHE A 165 -0.02 -0.73 -20.04
N PHE A 166 1.32 -0.56 -20.02
CA PHE A 166 2.07 -0.11 -21.18
C PHE A 166 1.73 -0.95 -22.39
N ILE A 167 1.94 -2.26 -22.34
CA ILE A 167 1.87 -3.10 -23.53
C ILE A 167 0.44 -3.21 -24.05
N ASN A 168 -0.56 -3.32 -23.19
CA ASN A 168 -1.94 -3.44 -23.67
C ASN A 168 -2.45 -2.11 -24.23
N ASP A 169 -2.28 -1.02 -23.49
CA ASP A 169 -2.88 0.26 -23.86
C ASP A 169 -2.08 0.97 -24.96
N PHE A 170 -0.74 0.87 -24.95
CA PHE A 170 0.12 1.38 -26.02
C PHE A 170 -0.13 0.63 -27.34
N LEU A 171 -0.18 -0.70 -27.32
CA LEU A 171 -0.43 -1.48 -28.53
C LEU A 171 -1.84 -1.23 -29.06
N GLU A 172 -2.83 -1.07 -28.18
CA GLU A 172 -4.19 -0.76 -28.58
C GLU A 172 -4.27 0.63 -29.23
N GLU A 173 -3.65 1.66 -28.64
CA GLU A 173 -3.64 3.02 -29.18
C GLU A 173 -2.87 3.11 -30.51
N ILE A 174 -1.77 2.36 -30.65
CA ILE A 174 -1.06 2.21 -31.93
C ILE A 174 -1.96 1.58 -32.99
N ARG A 175 -2.66 0.49 -32.64
CA ARG A 175 -3.51 -0.24 -33.59
C ARG A 175 -4.71 0.58 -34.06
N LYS A 176 -5.22 1.48 -33.22
CA LYS A 176 -6.32 2.41 -33.55
C LYS A 176 -5.93 3.47 -34.59
N LYS A 177 -4.64 3.74 -34.80
CA LYS A 177 -4.22 4.74 -35.79
C LYS A 177 -4.20 4.14 -37.20
N ASN A 178 -4.94 4.79 -38.11
CA ASN A 178 -5.09 4.40 -39.52
C ASN A 178 -3.85 4.63 -40.40
N LYS A 179 -2.72 5.09 -39.84
CA LYS A 179 -1.46 5.27 -40.57
C LYS A 179 -0.51 4.10 -40.27
N ASP A 180 0.22 3.65 -41.29
CA ASP A 180 1.25 2.62 -41.14
C ASP A 180 2.54 3.19 -40.51
N ASP A 181 2.73 4.52 -40.61
CA ASP A 181 3.83 5.23 -39.96
C ASP A 181 3.32 6.03 -38.75
N LEU A 182 3.79 5.66 -37.55
CA LEU A 182 3.47 6.34 -36.29
C LEU A 182 4.43 7.50 -36.05
N SER A 183 3.91 8.71 -35.85
CA SER A 183 4.73 9.85 -35.43
C SER A 183 5.15 9.69 -33.96
N ARG A 184 6.32 10.24 -33.59
CA ARG A 184 6.75 10.31 -32.17
C ARG A 184 5.70 10.99 -31.28
N ALA A 185 4.98 11.98 -31.79
CA ALA A 185 3.91 12.66 -31.06
C ALA A 185 2.71 11.75 -30.77
N ASP A 186 2.41 10.81 -31.68
CA ASP A 186 1.34 9.84 -31.52
C ASP A 186 1.66 8.83 -30.42
N ILE A 187 2.93 8.45 -30.35
CA ILE A 187 3.46 7.55 -29.35
C ILE A 187 3.52 8.23 -27.97
N GLU A 188 4.02 9.46 -27.90
CA GLU A 188 4.08 10.23 -26.65
C GLU A 188 2.66 10.52 -26.10
N SER A 189 1.71 10.81 -26.99
CA SER A 189 0.29 10.96 -26.62
C SER A 189 -0.32 9.66 -26.09
N ALA A 190 0.01 8.51 -26.67
CA ALA A 190 -0.46 7.21 -26.20
C ALA A 190 0.04 6.93 -24.78
N VAL A 191 1.35 7.08 -24.55
CA VAL A 191 2.00 6.87 -23.25
C VAL A 191 1.38 7.76 -22.17
N ARG A 192 1.13 9.04 -22.49
CA ARG A 192 0.55 9.99 -21.56
C ARG A 192 -0.89 9.64 -21.17
N ARG A 193 -1.65 9.03 -22.09
CA ARG A 193 -3.02 8.57 -21.85
C ARG A 193 -3.06 7.33 -20.96
N VAL A 194 -2.17 6.35 -21.19
CA VAL A 194 -2.03 5.15 -20.34
C VAL A 194 -1.75 5.52 -18.88
N GLY A 195 -0.94 6.55 -18.66
CA GLY A 195 -0.60 7.01 -17.32
C GLY A 195 -1.72 7.75 -16.57
N VAL A 196 -2.85 8.09 -17.21
CA VAL A 196 -3.98 8.82 -16.59
C VAL A 196 -5.02 7.85 -16.01
N ASP A 197 -5.13 6.64 -16.56
CA ASP A 197 -6.16 5.65 -16.16
C ASP A 197 -5.77 4.79 -14.95
N ILE A 198 -4.65 5.11 -14.28
CA ILE A 198 -4.20 4.40 -13.09
C ILE A 198 -5.19 4.68 -11.94
N LEU A 199 -6.11 3.73 -11.75
CA LEU A 199 -7.28 3.71 -10.86
C LEU A 199 -6.97 4.19 -9.42
N LEU A 200 -7.17 5.48 -9.14
CA LEU A 200 -7.06 6.08 -7.81
C LEU A 200 -8.33 5.98 -6.96
N SER A 201 -9.51 6.05 -7.60
CA SER A 201 -10.79 6.20 -6.90
C SER A 201 -11.24 4.91 -6.18
N PRO A 202 -11.30 3.73 -6.84
CA PRO A 202 -11.90 2.55 -6.21
C PRO A 202 -11.12 2.09 -4.98
N LEU A 203 -9.81 2.31 -4.98
CA LEU A 203 -8.93 1.80 -3.94
C LEU A 203 -9.07 2.56 -2.61
N THR A 204 -9.30 3.87 -2.68
CA THR A 204 -9.46 4.71 -1.49
C THR A 204 -10.74 4.35 -0.74
N ASP A 205 -11.82 4.05 -1.48
CA ASP A 205 -13.13 3.71 -0.92
C ASP A 205 -13.11 2.38 -0.15
N TYR A 206 -12.46 1.35 -0.69
CA TYR A 206 -12.32 0.05 0.00
C TYR A 206 -11.52 0.16 1.31
N LEU A 207 -10.45 0.96 1.32
CA LEU A 207 -9.65 1.17 2.52
C LEU A 207 -10.43 1.89 3.61
N PHE A 208 -11.27 2.87 3.24
CA PHE A 208 -12.14 3.56 4.17
C PHE A 208 -13.17 2.60 4.80
N ILE A 209 -13.78 1.73 3.99
CA ILE A 209 -14.71 0.70 4.48
C ILE A 209 -14.01 -0.24 5.47
N LEU A 210 -12.79 -0.70 5.16
CA LEU A 210 -12.02 -1.57 6.06
C LEU A 210 -11.68 -0.89 7.39
N HIS A 211 -11.38 0.41 7.38
CA HIS A 211 -11.22 1.19 8.61
C HIS A 211 -12.52 1.24 9.44
N GLY A 212 -13.66 1.46 8.78
CA GLY A 212 -14.97 1.42 9.43
C GLY A 212 -15.27 0.06 10.07
N VAL A 213 -15.03 -1.02 9.34
CA VAL A 213 -15.20 -2.40 9.85
C VAL A 213 -14.28 -2.67 11.04
N ASN A 214 -13.00 -2.26 10.97
CA ASN A 214 -12.07 -2.40 12.10
C ASN A 214 -12.53 -1.59 13.33
N GLY A 215 -13.11 -0.41 13.13
CA GLY A 215 -13.68 0.41 14.20
C GLY A 215 -14.90 -0.23 14.87
N VAL A 216 -15.82 -0.79 14.08
CA VAL A 216 -16.98 -1.54 14.61
C VAL A 216 -16.50 -2.78 15.38
N ALA A 217 -15.53 -3.51 14.82
CA ALA A 217 -14.94 -4.67 15.48
C ALA A 217 -14.24 -4.30 16.79
N LEU A 218 -13.51 -3.17 16.83
CA LEU A 218 -12.88 -2.65 18.05
C LEU A 218 -13.92 -2.38 19.14
N LEU A 219 -15.02 -1.72 18.81
CA LEU A 219 -16.09 -1.45 19.79
C LEU A 219 -16.71 -2.75 20.31
N GLY A 220 -16.94 -3.72 19.41
CA GLY A 220 -17.46 -5.03 19.79
C GLY A 220 -16.50 -5.80 20.71
N THR A 221 -15.21 -5.89 20.35
CA THR A 221 -14.22 -6.67 21.12
C THR A 221 -13.87 -6.01 22.44
N LEU A 222 -13.73 -4.68 22.49
CA LEU A 222 -13.45 -3.96 23.74
C LEU A 222 -14.68 -3.89 24.66
N GLY A 223 -15.88 -3.84 24.09
CA GLY A 223 -17.14 -3.84 24.83
C GLY A 223 -17.55 -5.22 25.35
N LEU A 224 -17.09 -6.31 24.73
CA LEU A 224 -17.51 -7.68 25.06
C LEU A 224 -17.41 -8.01 26.56
N PRO A 225 -16.30 -7.69 27.28
CA PRO A 225 -16.22 -7.92 28.72
C PRO A 225 -17.33 -7.25 29.52
N PHE A 226 -17.77 -6.05 29.15
CA PHE A 226 -18.87 -5.36 29.83
C PHE A 226 -20.17 -6.16 29.72
N PHE A 227 -20.50 -6.65 28.52
CA PHE A 227 -21.71 -7.43 28.29
C PHE A 227 -21.66 -8.80 28.96
N LEU A 228 -20.52 -9.49 28.88
CA LEU A 228 -20.37 -10.83 29.45
C LEU A 228 -20.49 -10.79 30.97
N PHE A 229 -19.85 -9.83 31.63
CA PHE A 229 -19.87 -9.77 33.07
C PHE A 229 -21.16 -9.18 33.63
N TRP A 230 -21.86 -8.30 32.89
CA TRP A 230 -23.17 -7.78 33.28
C TRP A 230 -24.27 -8.85 33.38
N ILE A 231 -24.15 -9.95 32.66
CA ILE A 231 -25.16 -11.03 32.65
C ILE A 231 -25.08 -11.90 33.93
N PHE A 232 -23.99 -11.83 34.70
CA PHE A 232 -23.77 -12.59 35.93
C PHE A 232 -23.75 -11.69 37.17
#